data_AF-A0A3C1PLY6-F1
#
_entry.id   AF-A0A3C1PLY6-F1
#
_cell.length_a   1.000
_cell.length_b   1.000
_cell.length_c   1.000
_cell.angle_alpha   90.00
_cell.angle_beta   90.00
_cell.angle_gamma   90.00
#
_symmetry.space_group_name_H-M   'P 1'
#
loop_
_entity.id
_entity.type
_entity.pdbx_description
1 polymer ?
#
loop_
_entity_poly.entity_id
_entity_poly.type
_entity_poly.pdbx_seq_one_letter_code
_entity_poly.pdbx_strand_id
1 'polypeptide(L)'
;MCLVSELNIFRRLKLFTQVPTGAHLTDKSVSYVQTEKIVVSFPQKMPYHIDGELFFDSKFEISLLPKSLQVIYNANGNHYFNV
;
A
#
# COMPACT_ATOMS: atom_id res chain seq x y z
N MET A 1 -4.19 -3.47 -2.33
CA MET A 1 -4.19 -3.65 -0.85
C MET A 1 -3.24 -4.78 -0.50
N CYS A 2 -2.35 -4.55 0.45
CA CYS A 2 -1.45 -5.56 1.01
C CYS A 2 -1.72 -5.65 2.51
N LEU A 3 -2.15 -6.81 3.00
CA LEU A 3 -2.34 -7.06 4.44
C LEU A 3 -1.31 -8.07 4.89
N VAL A 4 -0.67 -7.76 6.02
CA VAL A 4 0.32 -8.63 6.65
C VAL A 4 -0.29 -9.16 7.94
N SER A 5 -0.33 -10.48 8.10
CA SER A 5 -0.77 -11.10 9.35
C SER A 5 0.18 -10.76 10.49
N GLU A 6 -0.18 -11.07 11.73
CA GLU A 6 0.73 -10.87 12.85
C GLU A 6 2.05 -11.66 12.65
N LEU A 7 3.17 -10.97 12.83
CA LEU A 7 4.52 -11.52 12.67
C LEU A 7 5.36 -11.28 13.90
N ASN A 8 6.17 -12.27 14.27
CA ASN A 8 7.27 -12.10 15.20
C ASN A 8 8.44 -11.33 14.54
N ILE A 9 9.37 -10.84 15.36
CA ILE A 9 10.46 -9.96 14.90
C ILE A 9 11.35 -10.59 13.81
N PHE A 10 11.69 -11.87 13.92
CA PHE A 10 12.51 -12.57 12.93
C PHE A 10 11.81 -12.70 11.58
N ARG A 11 10.50 -13.00 11.60
CA ARG A 11 9.69 -13.05 10.38
C ARG A 11 9.52 -11.67 9.77
N ARG A 12 9.38 -10.60 10.56
CA ARG A 12 9.33 -9.22 10.05
C ARG A 12 10.62 -8.85 9.32
N LEU A 13 11.79 -9.14 9.92
CA LEU A 13 13.08 -8.89 9.29
C LEU A 13 13.24 -9.66 7.98
N LYS A 14 12.84 -10.94 7.97
CA LYS A 14 12.85 -11.77 6.75
C LYS A 14 11.91 -11.23 5.67
N LEU A 15 10.69 -10.84 6.03
CA LEU A 15 9.73 -10.31 5.06
C LEU A 15 10.21 -8.97 4.49
N PHE A 16 10.81 -8.12 5.34
CA PHE A 16 11.35 -6.83 4.94
C PHE A 16 12.43 -6.94 3.85
N THR A 17 13.33 -7.93 3.93
CA THR A 17 14.36 -8.13 2.89
C THR A 17 13.80 -8.58 1.54
N GLN A 18 12.55 -9.05 1.49
CA GLN A 18 11.86 -9.46 0.27
C GLN A 18 11.08 -8.32 -0.39
N VAL A 19 10.95 -7.16 0.27
CA VAL A 19 10.21 -6.01 -0.27
C VAL A 19 10.84 -5.47 -1.56
N PRO A 20 12.17 -5.24 -1.65
CA PRO A 20 12.80 -4.64 -2.83
C PRO A 20 12.63 -5.45 -4.12
N THR A 21 12.54 -6.79 -4.01
CA THR A 21 12.41 -7.70 -5.15
C THR A 21 10.97 -8.08 -5.45
N GLY A 22 9.99 -7.59 -4.67
CA GLY A 22 8.59 -7.99 -4.79
C GLY A 22 8.27 -9.40 -4.28
N ALA A 23 9.26 -10.18 -3.82
CA ALA A 23 9.09 -11.57 -3.42
C ALA A 23 8.14 -11.74 -2.21
N HIS A 24 7.97 -10.69 -1.39
CA HIS A 24 7.05 -10.66 -0.25
C HIS A 24 5.59 -10.99 -0.63
N LEU A 25 5.19 -10.76 -1.89
CA LEU A 25 3.83 -11.07 -2.37
C LEU A 25 3.54 -12.58 -2.43
N THR A 26 4.57 -13.42 -2.36
CA THR A 26 4.43 -14.89 -2.32
C THR A 26 4.49 -15.47 -0.90
N ASP A 27 4.76 -14.63 0.11
CA ASP A 27 4.79 -15.07 1.50
C ASP A 27 3.38 -15.35 2.02
N LYS A 28 3.19 -16.46 2.73
CA LYS A 28 1.88 -16.89 3.26
C LYS A 28 1.28 -15.92 4.28
N SER A 29 2.10 -15.07 4.89
CA SER A 29 1.66 -14.02 5.82
C SER A 29 1.12 -12.78 5.11
N VAL A 30 1.25 -12.70 3.78
CA VAL A 30 0.83 -11.56 2.97
C VAL A 30 -0.41 -11.93 2.16
N SER A 31 -1.47 -11.16 2.35
CA SER A 31 -2.66 -11.18 1.49
C SER A 31 -2.61 -9.97 0.56
N TYR A 32 -2.58 -10.23 -0.75
CA TYR A 32 -2.56 -9.18 -1.77
C TYR A 32 -3.84 -9.22 -2.59
N VAL A 33 -4.52 -8.07 -2.68
CA VAL A 33 -5.74 -7.89 -3.47
C VAL A 33 -5.65 -6.58 -4.25
N GLN A 34 -5.97 -6.65 -5.54
CA GLN A 34 -6.22 -5.47 -6.37
C GLN A 34 -7.73 -5.14 -6.33
N THR A 35 -8.06 -3.90 -6.00
CA THR A 35 -9.45 -3.43 -5.89
C THR A 35 -9.48 -1.92 -6.13
N GLU A 36 -10.59 -1.42 -6.66
CA GLU A 36 -10.81 0.02 -6.90
C GLU A 36 -11.29 0.76 -5.66
N LYS A 37 -11.85 0.03 -4.69
CA LYS A 37 -12.41 0.58 -3.46
C LYS A 37 -12.11 -0.30 -2.26
N ILE A 38 -11.81 0.32 -1.13
CA ILE A 38 -11.60 -0.31 0.17
C ILE A 38 -12.39 0.48 1.21
N VAL A 39 -13.12 -0.24 2.07
CA VAL A 39 -13.76 0.33 3.25
C VAL A 39 -13.29 -0.47 4.45
N VAL A 40 -12.66 0.20 5.42
CA VAL A 40 -12.17 -0.43 6.66
C VAL A 40 -12.71 0.33 7.86
N SER A 41 -13.10 -0.40 8.90
CA SER A 41 -13.56 0.18 10.16
C SER A 41 -12.88 -0.54 11.32
N PHE A 42 -12.49 0.23 12.32
CA PHE A 42 -11.81 -0.25 13.52
C PHE A 42 -12.64 0.12 14.76
N PRO A 43 -12.60 -0.70 15.81
CA PRO A 43 -13.36 -0.45 17.04
C PRO A 43 -12.86 0.78 17.82
N GLN A 44 -11.66 1.26 17.51
CA GLN A 44 -11.04 2.42 18.13
C GLN A 44 -10.33 3.27 17.08
N LYS A 45 -10.00 4.51 17.45
CA LYS A 45 -9.24 5.42 16.60
C LYS A 45 -7.82 4.87 16.42
N MET A 46 -7.39 4.71 15.17
CA MET A 46 -6.08 4.16 14.80
C MET A 46 -5.22 5.26 14.16
N PRO A 47 -3.90 5.29 14.44
CA PRO A 47 -2.98 6.13 13.70
C PRO A 47 -2.78 5.58 12.29
N TYR A 48 -2.63 6.47 11.31
CA TYR A 48 -2.30 6.10 9.93
C TYR A 48 -1.46 7.19 9.27
N HIS A 49 -0.71 6.81 8.23
CA HIS A 49 0.09 7.73 7.43
C HIS A 49 -0.47 7.86 6.01
N ILE A 50 -0.55 9.09 5.48
CA ILE A 50 -0.78 9.38 4.06
C ILE A 50 0.39 10.24 3.59
N ASP A 51 1.13 9.76 2.58
CA ASP A 51 2.28 10.46 1.99
C ASP A 51 3.32 10.97 3.01
N GLY A 52 3.42 10.32 4.17
CA GLY A 52 4.34 10.65 5.26
C GLY A 52 3.74 11.49 6.40
N GLU A 53 2.52 11.99 6.25
CA GLU A 53 1.80 12.77 7.27
C GLU A 53 1.00 11.86 8.21
N LEU A 54 0.99 12.17 9.52
CA LEU A 54 0.32 11.38 10.56
C LEU A 54 -1.10 11.88 10.84
N PHE A 55 -2.06 10.97 10.79
CA PHE A 55 -3.47 11.22 11.05
C PHE A 55 -4.08 10.14 11.95
N PHE A 56 -5.32 10.35 12.38
CA PHE A 56 -6.05 9.42 13.25
C PHE A 56 -7.52 9.33 12.85
N ASP A 57 -8.03 8.12 12.63
CA ASP A 57 -9.45 7.85 12.37
C ASP A 57 -9.79 6.39 12.74
N SER A 58 -11.07 6.08 12.86
CA SER A 58 -11.62 4.74 13.05
C SER A 58 -12.26 4.18 11.79
N LYS A 59 -12.60 5.02 10.79
CA LYS A 59 -13.22 4.60 9.54
C LYS A 59 -12.47 5.16 8.34
N PHE A 60 -12.25 4.31 7.35
CA PHE A 60 -11.48 4.61 6.15
C PHE A 60 -12.27 4.20 4.92
N GLU A 61 -12.46 5.12 4.00
CA GLU A 61 -13.01 4.87 2.67
C GLU A 61 -12.01 5.35 1.63
N ILE A 62 -11.39 4.40 0.94
CA ILE A 62 -10.30 4.64 0.00
C ILE A 62 -10.81 4.20 -1.37
N SER A 63 -10.72 5.07 -2.36
CA SER A 63 -11.14 4.77 -3.74
C SER A 63 -10.16 5.35 -4.75
N LEU A 64 -10.08 4.70 -5.91
CA LEU A 64 -9.30 5.20 -7.04
C LEU A 64 -10.11 6.25 -7.81
N LEU A 65 -9.48 7.38 -8.11
CA LEU A 65 -10.00 8.38 -9.04
C LEU A 65 -9.14 8.34 -10.32
N PRO A 66 -9.45 7.43 -11.27
CA PRO A 66 -8.63 7.27 -12.46
C PRO A 66 -8.64 8.54 -13.31
N LYS A 67 -7.48 8.94 -13.84
CA LYS A 67 -7.31 10.12 -14.70
C LYS A 67 -7.76 11.44 -14.05
N SER A 68 -7.72 11.53 -12.72
CA SER A 68 -8.12 12.74 -11.98
C SER A 68 -7.12 13.89 -12.05
N LEU A 69 -5.87 13.60 -12.40
CA LEU A 69 -4.79 14.59 -12.51
C LEU A 69 -4.24 14.65 -13.93
N GLN A 70 -4.04 15.86 -14.43
CA GLN A 70 -3.28 16.11 -15.64
C GLN A 70 -1.81 16.30 -15.25
N VAL A 71 -0.94 15.44 -15.78
CA VAL A 71 0.48 15.43 -15.44
C VAL A 71 1.29 15.67 -16.71
N ILE A 72 2.19 16.66 -16.67
CA ILE A 72 3.20 16.85 -17.71
C ILE A 72 4.36 15.90 -17.40
N TYR A 73 4.72 15.05 -18.37
CA TYR A 73 5.84 14.13 -18.24
C TYR A 73 6.68 14.12 -19.52
N ASN A 74 7.96 13.74 -19.41
CA ASN A 74 8.85 13.61 -20.55
C ASN A 74 8.75 12.18 -21.13
N ALA A 75 8.03 11.99 -22.23
CA ALA A 75 7.83 10.67 -22.85
C ALA A 75 9.12 9.92 -23.21
N ASN A 76 10.26 10.62 -23.39
CA ASN A 76 11.56 9.99 -23.66
C ASN A 76 12.41 9.79 -22.39
N GLY A 77 11.85 10.09 -21.21
CA GLY A 77 12.54 9.97 -19.93
C GLY A 77 12.56 8.54 -19.40
N ASN A 78 13.55 8.23 -18.57
CA ASN A 78 13.59 6.96 -17.84
C ASN A 78 12.61 7.02 -16.66
N HIS A 79 11.33 6.73 -16.93
CA HIS A 79 10.27 6.71 -15.91
C HIS A 79 9.33 5.51 -16.07
N TYR A 80 8.59 5.19 -15.00
CA TYR A 80 7.66 4.05 -14.94
C TYR A 80 6.36 4.23 -15.73
N PHE A 81 6.07 5.43 -16.23
CA PHE A 81 4.88 5.68 -17.04
C PHE A 81 5.09 5.07 -18.44
N ASN A 82 4.79 3.78 -18.60
CA ASN A 82 4.75 3.09 -19.89
C ASN A 82 3.52 3.55 -20.67
N VAL A 83 3.56 4.78 -21.18
CA VAL A 83 2.53 5.36 -22.07
C VAL A 83 2.96 5.22 -23.51
#